data_AF-A0A0B1S4L5-F1
#
_entry.id   AF-A0A0B1S4L5-F1
#
_cell.length_a   1.000
_cell.length_b   1.000
_cell.length_c   1.000
_cell.angle_alpha   90.00
_cell.angle_beta   90.00
_cell.angle_gamma   90.00
#
_symmetry.space_group_name_H-M   'P 1'
#
loop_
_entity.id
_entity.type
_entity.pdbx_description
1 polymer ?
#
loop_
_entity_poly.entity_id
_entity_poly.type
_entity_poly.pdbx_seq_one_letter_code
_entity_poly.pdbx_strand_id
1 'polypeptide(L)'
;MAKFMKEQGVSNAEKLPLGFTFSFPCKQEGLTCAKLINWTKGFNASGVEGADVVTLLREACRRRDDIDIDVVAVLNDTVGTLMACAFKENSCQVGIIVGTGTNACYMEKLSRIEKLGDECDGDGLPDEMIINTEWGAFGDDGALDSIRTEYDKVVDSHSINPGRQLFEKMISGMYMGELVRVVLESLAKEGLLFNGDAEAISHHGCFPTKYVSEIESDLLEQEDRTFQKTYQILEDIGVENVSGADCANVAYVCSLIST
;
A
#
# COMPACT_ATOMS: atom_id res chain seq x y z
N MET A 1 -23.36 0.19 -2.91
CA MET A 1 -24.27 -0.45 -1.92
C MET A 1 -25.59 -0.89 -2.55
N ALA A 2 -26.47 0.01 -3.04
CA ALA A 2 -27.77 -0.39 -3.64
C ALA A 2 -27.70 -1.52 -4.70
N LYS A 3 -26.73 -1.43 -5.62
CA LYS A 3 -26.49 -2.48 -6.63
C LYS A 3 -26.19 -3.84 -5.97
N PHE A 4 -25.29 -3.87 -4.99
CA PHE A 4 -24.95 -5.08 -4.23
C PHE A 4 -26.17 -5.65 -3.49
N MET A 5 -26.96 -4.79 -2.82
CA MET A 5 -28.17 -5.23 -2.11
C MET A 5 -29.17 -5.91 -3.05
N LYS A 6 -29.36 -5.37 -4.26
CA LYS A 6 -30.21 -5.96 -5.30
C LYS A 6 -29.65 -7.29 -5.80
N GLU A 7 -28.34 -7.35 -6.06
CA GLU A 7 -27.67 -8.56 -6.57
C GLU A 7 -27.68 -9.70 -5.56
N GLN A 8 -27.57 -9.39 -4.27
CA GLN A 8 -27.59 -10.38 -3.18
C GLN A 8 -29.00 -10.64 -2.62
N GLY A 9 -30.03 -10.00 -3.17
CA GLY A 9 -31.42 -10.21 -2.72
C GLY A 9 -31.72 -9.69 -1.30
N VAL A 10 -30.94 -8.74 -0.80
CA VAL A 10 -31.09 -8.15 0.56
C VAL A 10 -31.67 -6.73 0.54
N SER A 11 -32.29 -6.31 -0.57
CA SER A 11 -32.91 -4.99 -0.69
C SER A 11 -34.07 -4.72 0.28
N ASN A 12 -34.68 -5.78 0.83
CA ASN A 12 -35.81 -5.67 1.77
C ASN A 12 -35.37 -5.72 3.25
N ALA A 13 -34.06 -5.76 3.52
CA ALA A 13 -33.58 -5.69 4.90
C ALA A 13 -33.86 -4.29 5.46
N GLU A 14 -34.44 -4.21 6.67
CA GLU A 14 -34.80 -2.93 7.30
C GLU A 14 -33.58 -2.03 7.51
N LYS A 15 -32.47 -2.59 8.03
CA LYS A 15 -31.21 -1.86 8.22
C LYS A 15 -30.04 -2.85 8.29
N LEU A 16 -29.05 -2.71 7.41
CA LEU A 16 -27.91 -3.62 7.38
C LEU A 16 -26.73 -3.08 8.20
N PRO A 17 -26.14 -3.88 9.13
CA PRO A 17 -24.90 -3.49 9.79
C PRO A 17 -23.74 -3.51 8.80
N LEU A 18 -22.93 -2.45 8.81
CA LEU A 18 -21.79 -2.26 7.92
C LEU A 18 -20.51 -2.02 8.72
N GLY A 19 -19.51 -2.89 8.52
CA GLY A 19 -18.12 -2.58 8.83
C GLY A 19 -17.50 -1.83 7.65
N PHE A 20 -16.94 -0.65 7.92
CA PHE A 20 -16.34 0.21 6.92
C PHE A 20 -14.80 0.13 7.02
N THR A 21 -14.19 -0.73 6.22
CA THR A 21 -12.73 -0.72 6.06
C THR A 21 -12.30 0.50 5.24
N PHE A 22 -11.59 1.42 5.88
CA PHE A 22 -11.13 2.68 5.28
C PHE A 22 -9.61 2.80 5.50
N SER A 23 -8.85 2.36 4.50
CA SER A 23 -7.39 2.16 4.55
C SER A 23 -6.56 3.43 4.38
N PHE A 24 -6.86 4.46 5.17
CA PHE A 24 -6.13 5.73 5.18
C PHE A 24 -5.84 6.19 6.62
N PRO A 25 -4.81 7.02 6.84
CA PRO A 25 -4.50 7.55 8.15
C PRO A 25 -5.69 8.30 8.73
N CYS A 26 -6.25 7.78 9.83
CA CYS A 26 -7.41 8.37 10.49
C CYS A 26 -7.13 8.59 11.97
N LYS A 27 -7.61 9.73 12.48
CA LYS A 27 -7.78 9.92 13.91
C LYS A 27 -9.11 9.28 14.31
N GLN A 28 -9.02 8.10 14.91
CA GLN A 28 -10.19 7.39 15.41
C GLN A 28 -10.59 7.94 16.79
N GLU A 29 -11.77 8.55 16.89
CA GLU A 29 -12.33 9.08 18.14
C GLU A 29 -13.39 8.14 18.73
N GLY A 30 -13.70 7.06 18.02
CA GLY A 30 -14.57 5.97 18.47
C GLY A 30 -14.73 4.92 17.37
N LEU A 31 -15.40 3.80 17.69
CA LEU A 31 -15.54 2.70 16.71
C LEU A 31 -16.28 3.12 15.43
N THR A 32 -17.12 4.16 15.49
CA THR A 32 -17.89 4.69 14.35
C THR A 32 -17.58 6.16 14.04
N CYS A 33 -16.43 6.67 14.48
CA CYS A 33 -15.98 8.03 14.21
C CYS A 33 -14.50 8.03 13.83
N ALA A 34 -14.19 8.39 12.60
CA ALA A 34 -12.81 8.45 12.11
C ALA A 34 -12.62 9.67 11.21
N LYS A 35 -11.77 10.60 11.65
CA LYS A 35 -11.41 11.77 10.87
C LYS A 35 -10.20 11.46 10.01
N LEU A 36 -10.32 11.64 8.70
CA LEU A 36 -9.19 11.49 7.79
C LEU A 36 -8.11 12.54 8.15
N ILE A 37 -6.86 12.13 8.30
CA ILE A 37 -5.75 13.04 8.58
C ILE A 37 -5.23 13.63 7.26
N ASN A 38 -4.84 12.76 6.33
CA ASN A 38 -4.35 13.12 5.01
C ASN A 38 -4.56 11.95 4.04
N TRP A 39 -4.72 12.26 2.75
CA TRP A 39 -4.74 11.23 1.72
C TRP A 39 -3.36 10.57 1.52
N THR A 40 -3.40 9.32 1.07
CA THR A 40 -2.24 8.53 0.64
C THR A 40 -2.60 7.76 -0.65
N LYS A 41 -1.67 6.96 -1.21
CA LYS A 41 -1.95 6.00 -2.29
C LYS A 41 -2.57 6.61 -3.56
N GLY A 42 -2.27 7.87 -3.88
CA GLY A 42 -2.78 8.55 -5.09
C GLY A 42 -4.17 9.19 -4.96
N PHE A 43 -4.81 9.14 -3.79
CA PHE A 43 -6.10 9.78 -3.56
C PHE A 43 -5.94 11.28 -3.27
N ASN A 44 -6.91 12.09 -3.70
CA ASN A 44 -6.93 13.54 -3.43
C ASN A 44 -8.36 14.12 -3.54
N ALA A 45 -9.33 13.50 -2.88
CA ALA A 45 -10.71 14.01 -2.90
C ALA A 45 -10.85 15.22 -1.97
N SER A 46 -11.29 16.35 -2.52
CA SER A 46 -11.47 17.61 -1.78
C SER A 46 -12.56 17.51 -0.71
N GLY A 47 -12.35 18.15 0.44
CA GLY A 47 -13.36 18.26 1.50
C GLY A 47 -13.51 17.01 2.38
N VAL A 48 -12.57 16.07 2.30
CA VAL A 48 -12.57 14.84 3.12
C VAL A 48 -11.53 14.91 4.24
N GLU A 49 -10.37 15.52 4.00
CA GLU A 49 -9.34 15.69 5.04
C GLU A 49 -9.90 16.53 6.21
N GLY A 50 -9.73 16.04 7.43
CA GLY A 50 -10.30 16.58 8.66
C GLY A 50 -11.77 16.20 8.92
N ALA A 51 -12.48 15.65 7.94
CA ALA A 51 -13.89 15.25 8.07
C ALA A 51 -14.03 13.80 8.57
N ASP A 52 -15.13 13.52 9.28
CA ASP A 52 -15.48 12.15 9.69
C ASP A 52 -16.05 11.36 8.50
N VAL A 53 -15.31 10.33 8.09
CA VAL A 53 -15.66 9.53 6.91
C VAL A 53 -16.92 8.70 7.10
N VAL A 54 -17.27 8.36 8.34
CA VAL A 54 -18.53 7.66 8.66
C VAL A 54 -19.72 8.60 8.45
N THR A 55 -19.60 9.85 8.90
CA THR A 55 -20.61 10.89 8.65
C THR A 55 -20.78 11.13 7.15
N LEU A 56 -19.68 11.27 6.39
CA LEU A 56 -19.74 11.45 4.94
C LEU A 56 -20.45 10.29 4.23
N LEU A 57 -20.18 9.05 4.64
CA LEU A 57 -20.85 7.86 4.10
C LEU A 57 -22.35 7.85 4.47
N ARG A 58 -22.69 8.14 5.73
CA ARG A 58 -24.10 8.22 6.19
C ARG A 58 -24.88 9.28 5.41
N GLU A 59 -24.30 10.44 5.18
CA GLU A 59 -24.93 11.49 4.36
C GLU A 59 -25.09 11.07 2.91
N ALA A 60 -24.11 10.39 2.32
CA ALA A 60 -24.21 9.84 0.96
C ALA A 60 -25.32 8.80 0.84
N CYS A 61 -25.50 7.95 1.87
CA CYS A 61 -26.62 7.02 1.95
C CYS A 61 -27.95 7.76 2.11
N ARG A 62 -28.07 8.76 3.00
CA ARG A 62 -29.30 9.55 3.19
C ARG A 62 -29.73 10.33 1.95
N ARG A 63 -28.78 10.73 1.09
CA ARG A 63 -29.10 11.35 -0.21
C ARG A 63 -29.75 10.36 -1.19
N ARG A 64 -29.83 9.07 -0.84
CA ARG A 64 -30.49 8.02 -1.60
C ARG A 64 -31.63 7.43 -0.77
N ASP A 65 -32.81 7.31 -1.36
CA ASP A 65 -33.98 6.75 -0.67
C ASP A 65 -34.04 5.20 -0.71
N ASP A 66 -33.06 4.56 -1.36
CA ASP A 66 -33.03 3.10 -1.60
C ASP A 66 -32.01 2.33 -0.74
N ILE A 67 -31.40 3.00 0.25
CA ILE A 67 -30.37 2.41 1.11
C ILE A 67 -30.55 2.89 2.55
N ASP A 68 -30.70 1.96 3.50
CA ASP A 68 -30.52 2.22 4.93
C ASP A 68 -29.43 1.28 5.50
N ILE A 69 -28.40 1.88 6.10
CA ILE A 69 -27.26 1.16 6.66
C ILE A 69 -26.95 1.66 8.07
N ASP A 70 -26.50 0.73 8.89
CA ASP A 70 -25.95 1.01 10.21
C ASP A 70 -24.44 0.83 10.19
N VAL A 71 -23.68 1.92 10.07
CA VAL A 71 -22.22 1.83 10.18
C VAL A 71 -21.87 1.55 11.63
N VAL A 72 -21.45 0.31 11.91
CA VAL A 72 -21.16 -0.20 13.26
C VAL A 72 -19.67 -0.16 13.60
N ALA A 73 -18.80 -0.12 12.59
CA ALA A 73 -17.38 0.04 12.77
C ALA A 73 -16.71 0.72 11.57
N VAL A 74 -15.66 1.48 11.84
CA VAL A 74 -14.64 1.89 10.87
C VAL A 74 -13.30 1.32 11.31
N LEU A 75 -12.57 0.72 10.38
CA LEU A 75 -11.30 0.06 10.67
C LEU A 75 -10.31 0.24 9.51
N ASN A 76 -9.01 0.11 9.81
CA ASN A 76 -7.95 0.03 8.82
C ASN A 76 -7.90 -1.39 8.21
N ASP A 77 -7.37 -1.54 6.99
CA ASP A 77 -7.24 -2.85 6.34
C ASP A 77 -6.33 -3.81 7.12
N THR A 78 -5.23 -3.33 7.70
CA THR A 78 -4.36 -4.15 8.56
C THR A 78 -5.12 -4.73 9.75
N VAL A 79 -5.95 -3.92 10.40
CA VAL A 79 -6.80 -4.34 11.53
C VAL A 79 -7.83 -5.36 11.07
N GLY A 80 -8.47 -5.13 9.91
CA GLY A 80 -9.40 -6.08 9.31
C GLY A 80 -8.74 -7.43 9.00
N THR A 81 -7.51 -7.40 8.46
CA THR A 81 -6.69 -8.58 8.17
C THR A 81 -6.33 -9.35 9.44
N LEU A 82 -5.89 -8.64 10.48
CA LEU A 82 -5.62 -9.24 11.80
C LEU A 82 -6.87 -9.92 12.34
N MET A 83 -8.00 -9.21 12.40
CA MET A 83 -9.26 -9.74 12.95
C MET A 83 -9.79 -10.94 12.16
N ALA A 84 -9.68 -10.91 10.82
CA ALA A 84 -10.09 -12.01 9.97
C ALA A 84 -9.23 -13.27 10.18
N CYS A 85 -7.93 -13.10 10.42
CA CYS A 85 -7.02 -14.20 10.74
C CYS A 85 -7.26 -14.72 12.17
N ALA A 86 -7.35 -13.82 13.15
CA ALA A 86 -7.59 -14.11 14.55
C ALA A 86 -8.91 -14.85 14.80
N PHE A 87 -9.92 -14.64 13.94
CA PHE A 87 -11.18 -15.40 13.98
C PHE A 87 -10.98 -16.91 13.79
N LYS A 88 -9.94 -17.33 13.06
CA LYS A 88 -9.61 -18.74 12.84
C LYS A 88 -8.45 -19.22 13.70
N GLU A 89 -7.46 -18.34 13.90
CA GLU A 89 -6.21 -18.64 14.60
C GLU A 89 -6.04 -17.66 15.76
N ASN A 90 -6.45 -18.07 16.95
CA ASN A 90 -6.47 -17.21 18.14
C ASN A 90 -5.08 -16.73 18.57
N SER A 91 -3.99 -17.35 18.07
CA SER A 91 -2.62 -16.87 18.32
C SER A 91 -2.18 -15.71 17.41
N CYS A 92 -3.00 -15.31 16.42
CA CYS A 92 -2.69 -14.19 15.55
C CYS A 92 -2.77 -12.87 16.32
N GLN A 93 -1.65 -12.13 16.36
CA GLN A 93 -1.51 -10.86 17.09
C GLN A 93 -0.97 -9.72 16.23
N VAL A 94 -0.66 -9.99 14.95
CA VAL A 94 -0.08 -9.03 14.02
C VAL A 94 -0.78 -9.17 12.65
N GLY A 95 -1.20 -8.04 12.08
CA GLY A 95 -1.69 -7.96 10.72
C GLY A 95 -0.75 -7.11 9.88
N ILE A 96 -0.33 -7.60 8.71
CA ILE A 96 0.57 -6.89 7.80
C ILE A 96 -0.09 -6.81 6.43
N ILE A 97 -0.01 -5.63 5.81
CA ILE A 97 -0.35 -5.41 4.41
C ILE A 97 0.93 -5.08 3.65
N VAL A 98 1.17 -5.84 2.58
CA VAL A 98 2.20 -5.53 1.56
C VAL A 98 1.51 -5.67 0.21
N GLY A 99 1.25 -4.53 -0.43
CA GLY A 99 0.55 -4.45 -1.70
C GLY A 99 0.82 -3.10 -2.34
N THR A 100 -0.21 -2.39 -2.81
CA THR A 100 -0.05 -1.01 -3.30
C THR A 100 0.59 -0.10 -2.26
N GLY A 101 0.20 -0.23 -0.99
CA GLY A 101 0.87 0.38 0.15
C GLY A 101 1.47 -0.69 1.06
N THR A 102 2.11 -0.25 2.14
CA THR A 102 2.46 -1.15 3.24
C THR A 102 2.08 -0.57 4.58
N ASN A 103 1.52 -1.40 5.44
CA ASN A 103 1.18 -1.03 6.80
C ASN A 103 1.19 -2.26 7.71
N ALA A 104 1.23 -2.04 9.03
CA ALA A 104 1.02 -3.09 10.01
C ALA A 104 0.12 -2.63 11.16
N CYS A 105 -0.48 -3.61 11.82
CA CYS A 105 -1.08 -3.43 13.12
C CYS A 105 -0.71 -4.61 14.03
N TYR A 106 -0.80 -4.40 15.34
CA TYR A 106 -0.54 -5.44 16.31
C TYR A 106 -1.33 -5.22 17.59
N MET A 107 -1.50 -6.27 18.40
CA MET A 107 -2.10 -6.17 19.73
C MET A 107 -1.10 -5.61 20.74
N GLU A 108 -1.43 -4.50 21.38
CA GLU A 108 -0.59 -3.85 22.41
C GLU A 108 -1.31 -3.82 23.76
N LYS A 109 -0.55 -3.87 24.86
CA LYS A 109 -1.09 -3.74 26.20
C LYS A 109 -1.45 -2.29 26.50
N LEU A 110 -2.63 -2.04 27.10
CA LEU A 110 -3.06 -0.69 27.49
C LEU A 110 -2.01 0.04 28.34
N SER A 111 -1.36 -0.68 29.26
CA SER A 111 -0.28 -0.14 30.11
C SER A 111 0.96 0.41 29.37
N ARG A 112 1.10 0.15 28.07
CA ARG A 112 2.17 0.69 27.20
C ARG A 112 1.69 1.82 26.29
N ILE A 113 0.40 2.12 26.30
CA ILE A 113 -0.21 3.14 25.45
C ILE A 113 -0.38 4.42 26.27
N GLU A 114 0.73 5.11 26.53
CA GLU A 114 0.76 6.32 27.39
C GLU A 114 -0.20 7.42 26.91
N LYS A 115 -0.49 7.48 25.61
CA LYS A 115 -1.40 8.46 25.00
C LYS A 115 -2.86 8.36 25.46
N LEU A 116 -3.29 7.21 26.01
CA LEU A 116 -4.66 7.01 26.49
C LEU A 116 -4.85 7.49 27.93
N GLY A 117 -3.77 7.68 28.70
CA GLY A 117 -3.88 7.97 30.13
C GLY A 117 -4.82 6.99 30.84
N ASP A 118 -5.78 7.53 31.59
CA ASP A 118 -6.77 6.75 32.37
C ASP A 118 -8.09 6.53 31.59
N GLU A 119 -8.16 6.81 30.27
CA GLU A 119 -9.41 6.75 29.50
C GLU A 119 -10.07 5.35 29.47
N CYS A 120 -9.27 4.30 29.60
CA CYS A 120 -9.72 2.90 29.58
C CYS A 120 -9.74 2.26 30.97
N ASP A 121 -9.45 3.00 32.05
CA ASP A 121 -9.38 2.44 33.38
C ASP A 121 -10.78 2.07 33.91
N GLY A 122 -10.96 0.79 34.24
CA GLY A 122 -12.17 0.29 34.88
C GLY A 122 -13.40 0.19 33.97
N ASP A 123 -13.21 0.18 32.65
CA ASP A 123 -14.30 -0.03 31.67
C ASP A 123 -14.79 -1.49 31.60
N GLY A 124 -14.02 -2.43 32.18
CA GLY A 124 -14.33 -3.87 32.19
C GLY A 124 -14.02 -4.59 30.88
N LEU A 125 -13.32 -3.94 29.95
CA LEU A 125 -12.84 -4.52 28.69
C LEU A 125 -11.45 -5.15 28.87
N PRO A 126 -10.96 -5.92 27.86
CA PRO A 126 -9.61 -6.49 27.91
C PRO A 126 -8.52 -5.43 27.99
N ASP A 127 -7.42 -5.73 28.69
CA ASP A 127 -6.25 -4.85 28.87
C ASP A 127 -5.36 -4.71 27.61
N GLU A 128 -5.93 -4.91 26.43
CA GLU A 128 -5.23 -4.92 25.15
C GLU A 128 -6.02 -4.14 24.08
N MET A 129 -5.28 -3.43 23.22
CA MET A 129 -5.82 -2.65 22.12
C MET A 129 -4.98 -2.85 20.86
N ILE A 130 -5.64 -2.95 19.72
CA ILE A 130 -4.95 -3.02 18.43
C ILE A 130 -4.38 -1.64 18.09
N ILE A 131 -3.06 -1.58 17.89
CA ILE A 131 -2.36 -0.41 17.38
C ILE A 131 -2.20 -0.55 15.87
N ASN A 132 -2.85 0.35 15.13
CA ASN A 132 -2.50 0.64 13.74
C ASN A 132 -1.25 1.54 13.74
N THR A 133 -0.14 1.06 13.16
CA THR A 133 1.14 1.75 13.26
C THR A 133 1.27 2.90 12.26
N GLU A 134 0.57 2.82 11.12
CA GLU A 134 0.79 3.70 9.96
C GLU A 134 2.30 3.80 9.62
N TRP A 135 3.01 2.67 9.64
CA TRP A 135 4.48 2.62 9.58
C TRP A 135 5.08 3.15 8.27
N GLY A 136 4.25 3.44 7.26
CA GLY A 136 4.70 3.91 5.96
C GLY A 136 5.44 5.25 6.07
N ALA A 137 5.09 6.07 7.06
CA ALA A 137 5.74 7.34 7.39
C ALA A 137 7.05 7.21 8.17
N PHE A 138 7.48 5.99 8.51
CA PHE A 138 8.79 5.80 9.15
C PHE A 138 9.91 6.36 8.26
N GLY A 139 10.81 7.14 8.85
CA GLY A 139 11.88 7.83 8.13
C GLY A 139 11.56 9.22 7.62
N ASP A 140 10.30 9.67 7.63
CA ASP A 140 9.90 11.04 7.23
C ASP A 140 10.60 12.14 8.06
N ASP A 141 11.13 11.79 9.23
CA ASP A 141 11.91 12.64 10.13
C ASP A 141 13.43 12.59 9.88
N GLY A 142 13.88 11.87 8.85
CA GLY A 142 15.28 11.66 8.50
C GLY A 142 15.91 10.40 9.09
N ALA A 143 15.17 9.59 9.86
CA ALA A 143 15.71 8.36 10.46
C ALA A 143 16.24 7.34 9.44
N LEU A 144 15.78 7.40 8.19
CA LEU A 144 16.18 6.49 7.10
C LEU A 144 17.17 7.12 6.11
N ASP A 145 17.62 8.37 6.32
CA ASP A 145 18.45 9.08 5.34
C ASP A 145 19.80 8.42 5.06
N SER A 146 20.33 7.66 6.03
CA SER A 146 21.60 6.93 5.90
C SER A 146 21.50 5.68 5.02
N ILE A 147 20.31 5.11 4.85
CA ILE A 147 20.08 3.90 4.04
C ILE A 147 19.44 4.19 2.70
N ARG A 148 18.75 5.34 2.56
CA ARG A 148 18.13 5.77 1.31
C ARG A 148 19.18 6.07 0.26
N THR A 149 19.10 5.37 -0.86
CA THR A 149 19.93 5.59 -2.04
C THR A 149 19.53 6.87 -2.76
N GLU A 150 20.32 7.27 -3.76
CA GLU A 150 19.94 8.35 -4.67
C GLU A 150 18.71 8.00 -5.51
N TYR A 151 18.51 6.73 -5.83
CA TYR A 151 17.33 6.24 -6.56
C TYR A 151 16.05 6.41 -5.72
N ASP A 152 16.09 6.09 -4.42
CA ASP A 152 14.97 6.32 -3.49
C ASP A 152 14.60 7.80 -3.40
N LYS A 153 15.60 8.70 -3.48
CA LYS A 153 15.39 10.15 -3.46
C LYS A 153 14.79 10.65 -4.77
N VAL A 154 15.16 10.08 -5.91
CA VAL A 154 14.55 10.36 -7.21
C VAL A 154 13.08 9.92 -7.22
N VAL A 155 12.78 8.68 -6.78
CA VAL A 155 11.40 8.18 -6.69
C VAL A 155 10.56 9.05 -5.76
N ASP A 156 11.10 9.42 -4.59
CA ASP A 156 10.41 10.28 -3.62
C ASP A 156 10.13 11.69 -4.17
N SER A 157 11.12 12.34 -4.78
CA SER A 157 10.98 13.71 -5.31
C SER A 157 9.98 13.83 -6.46
N HIS A 158 9.74 12.76 -7.22
CA HIS A 158 8.78 12.70 -8.31
C HIS A 158 7.44 12.06 -7.91
N SER A 159 7.27 11.67 -6.64
CA SER A 159 6.01 11.11 -6.18
C SER A 159 4.94 12.19 -5.96
N ILE A 160 3.70 11.75 -5.77
CA ILE A 160 2.56 12.60 -5.40
C ILE A 160 2.71 13.30 -4.04
N ASN A 161 3.63 12.83 -3.20
CA ASN A 161 3.81 13.24 -1.81
C ASN A 161 5.30 13.25 -1.42
N PRO A 162 6.12 14.14 -2.01
CA PRO A 162 7.55 14.20 -1.72
C PRO A 162 7.86 14.44 -0.24
N GLY A 163 8.87 13.73 0.28
CA GLY A 163 9.28 13.80 1.69
C GLY A 163 8.31 13.14 2.67
N ARG A 164 7.35 12.35 2.17
CA ARG A 164 6.37 11.61 2.97
C ARG A 164 6.32 10.15 2.58
N GLN A 165 5.90 9.31 3.53
CA GLN A 165 5.74 7.87 3.32
C GLN A 165 7.04 7.20 2.87
N LEU A 166 8.18 7.62 3.42
CA LEU A 166 9.50 7.20 2.93
C LEU A 166 9.75 5.71 3.06
N PHE A 167 9.36 5.10 4.18
CA PHE A 167 9.43 3.65 4.34
C PHE A 167 8.51 2.91 3.37
N GLU A 168 7.29 3.40 3.15
CA GLU A 168 6.36 2.79 2.19
C GLU A 168 6.92 2.83 0.76
N LYS A 169 7.60 3.91 0.37
CA LYS A 169 8.23 4.04 -0.96
C LYS A 169 9.34 3.05 -1.24
N MET A 170 10.01 2.55 -0.20
CA MET A 170 11.07 1.56 -0.34
C MET A 170 10.55 0.11 -0.34
N ILE A 171 9.28 -0.12 -0.02
CA ILE A 171 8.75 -1.47 0.21
C ILE A 171 7.54 -1.78 -0.69
N SER A 172 6.66 -0.81 -0.92
CA SER A 172 5.36 -1.11 -1.51
C SER A 172 5.40 -1.32 -3.02
N GLY A 173 4.46 -2.12 -3.51
CA GLY A 173 4.27 -2.38 -4.93
C GLY A 173 3.78 -1.16 -5.72
N MET A 174 3.47 -0.02 -5.12
CA MET A 174 3.23 1.22 -5.88
C MET A 174 4.54 1.84 -6.40
N TYR A 175 5.65 1.63 -5.70
CA TYR A 175 6.93 2.31 -5.97
C TYR A 175 8.04 1.37 -6.44
N MET A 176 7.95 0.07 -6.14
CA MET A 176 8.94 -0.93 -6.52
C MET A 176 9.31 -0.89 -8.00
N GLY A 177 8.32 -0.83 -8.89
CA GLY A 177 8.55 -0.73 -10.34
C GLY A 177 9.27 0.56 -10.76
N GLU A 178 8.93 1.70 -10.14
CA GLU A 178 9.64 2.96 -10.40
C GLU A 178 11.07 2.93 -9.87
N LEU A 179 11.32 2.30 -8.73
CA LEU A 179 12.67 2.15 -8.20
C LEU A 179 13.55 1.33 -9.16
N VAL A 180 13.04 0.21 -9.68
CA VAL A 180 13.70 -0.57 -10.74
C VAL A 180 13.95 0.31 -11.96
N ARG A 181 12.93 1.00 -12.48
CA ARG A 181 13.04 1.86 -13.67
C ARG A 181 14.13 2.92 -13.52
N VAL A 182 14.16 3.62 -12.39
CA VAL A 182 15.16 4.67 -12.10
C VAL A 182 16.58 4.11 -12.08
N VAL A 183 16.79 2.92 -11.52
CA VAL A 183 18.10 2.24 -11.58
C VAL A 183 18.47 1.88 -13.01
N LEU A 184 17.56 1.28 -13.78
CA LEU A 184 17.79 0.90 -15.17
C LEU A 184 18.09 2.12 -16.06
N GLU A 185 17.36 3.23 -15.86
CA GLU A 185 17.61 4.50 -16.55
C GLU A 185 19.02 5.04 -16.25
N SER A 186 19.48 4.96 -15.00
CA SER A 186 20.83 5.39 -14.63
C SER A 186 21.90 4.53 -15.32
N LEU A 187 21.75 3.20 -15.27
CA LEU A 187 22.67 2.27 -15.91
C LEU A 187 22.70 2.44 -17.43
N ALA A 188 21.56 2.71 -18.06
CA ALA A 188 21.48 3.00 -19.48
C ALA A 188 22.21 4.31 -19.82
N LYS A 189 22.01 5.39 -19.06
CA LYS A 189 22.71 6.68 -19.27
C LYS A 189 24.23 6.57 -19.08
N GLU A 190 24.70 5.62 -18.28
CA GLU A 190 26.11 5.31 -18.10
C GLU A 190 26.68 4.40 -19.20
N GLY A 191 25.84 3.93 -20.13
CA GLY A 191 26.23 3.02 -21.21
C GLY A 191 26.43 1.56 -20.77
N LEU A 192 25.94 1.20 -19.58
CA LEU A 192 26.04 -0.15 -19.02
C LEU A 192 24.88 -1.07 -19.44
N LEU A 193 23.76 -0.48 -19.87
CA LEU A 193 22.61 -1.17 -20.43
C LEU A 193 22.20 -0.55 -21.77
N PHE A 194 21.53 -1.35 -22.60
CA PHE A 194 20.80 -0.91 -23.80
C PHE A 194 21.64 -0.09 -24.77
N ASN A 195 22.96 -0.35 -24.84
CA ASN A 195 23.93 0.40 -25.63
C ASN A 195 23.91 1.93 -25.39
N GLY A 196 23.49 2.39 -24.21
CA GLY A 196 23.39 3.81 -23.90
C GLY A 196 22.02 4.43 -24.16
N ASP A 197 21.08 3.69 -24.74
CA ASP A 197 19.73 4.19 -25.02
C ASP A 197 18.82 4.07 -23.79
N ALA A 198 18.47 5.23 -23.23
CA ALA A 198 17.58 5.32 -22.09
C ALA A 198 16.17 5.82 -22.46
N GLU A 199 15.87 6.10 -23.73
CA GLU A 199 14.64 6.81 -24.11
C GLU A 199 13.38 6.07 -23.64
N ALA A 200 13.25 4.79 -23.99
CA ALA A 200 12.10 3.97 -23.63
C ALA A 200 11.94 3.82 -22.10
N ILE A 201 13.04 3.59 -21.38
CA ILE A 201 13.02 3.37 -19.91
C ILE A 201 12.89 4.68 -19.11
N SER A 202 13.12 5.84 -19.73
CA SER A 202 12.98 7.15 -19.07
C SER A 202 11.51 7.55 -18.84
N HIS A 203 10.56 6.87 -19.47
CA HIS A 203 9.14 7.17 -19.30
C HIS A 203 8.62 6.70 -17.93
N HIS A 204 8.23 7.66 -17.08
CA HIS A 204 7.64 7.36 -15.78
C HIS A 204 6.44 6.39 -15.89
N GLY A 205 6.45 5.34 -15.08
CA GLY A 205 5.43 4.31 -15.01
C GLY A 205 5.52 3.24 -16.09
N CYS A 206 6.53 3.27 -16.97
CA CYS A 206 6.71 2.23 -18.01
C CYS A 206 7.07 0.86 -17.43
N PHE A 207 7.54 0.80 -16.17
CA PHE A 207 7.93 -0.42 -15.50
C PHE A 207 7.01 -0.70 -14.29
N PRO A 208 5.77 -1.16 -14.49
CA PRO A 208 4.88 -1.53 -13.39
C PRO A 208 5.41 -2.72 -12.59
N THR A 209 5.05 -2.78 -11.32
CA THR A 209 5.46 -3.86 -10.38
C THR A 209 5.12 -5.27 -10.87
N LYS A 210 4.09 -5.45 -11.72
CA LYS A 210 3.80 -6.74 -12.37
C LYS A 210 5.01 -7.28 -13.14
N TYR A 211 5.80 -6.42 -13.78
CA TYR A 211 6.98 -6.82 -14.53
C TYR A 211 8.10 -7.32 -13.61
N VAL A 212 8.27 -6.69 -12.45
CA VAL A 212 9.21 -7.16 -11.41
C VAL A 212 8.84 -8.59 -11.00
N SER A 213 7.56 -8.84 -10.68
CA SER A 213 7.09 -10.17 -10.28
C SER A 213 7.22 -11.22 -11.40
N GLU A 214 6.93 -10.85 -12.65
CA GLU A 214 7.07 -11.76 -13.80
C GLU A 214 8.52 -12.14 -14.06
N ILE A 215 9.44 -11.18 -13.96
CA ILE A 215 10.89 -11.38 -14.13
C ILE A 215 11.44 -12.26 -13.01
N GLU A 216 11.10 -11.99 -11.76
CA GLU A 216 11.52 -12.84 -10.64
C GLU A 216 10.99 -14.26 -10.73
N SER A 217 9.72 -14.43 -11.15
CA SER A 217 9.16 -15.76 -11.33
C SER A 217 9.96 -16.56 -12.39
N ASP A 218 10.40 -15.91 -13.47
CA ASP A 218 11.26 -16.53 -14.49
C ASP A 218 12.61 -17.00 -13.91
N LEU A 219 13.19 -16.25 -12.97
CA LEU A 219 14.46 -16.59 -12.33
C LEU A 219 14.35 -17.81 -11.41
N LEU A 220 13.20 -18.03 -10.79
CA LEU A 220 12.96 -19.13 -9.84
C LEU A 220 12.53 -20.42 -10.54
N GLU A 221 11.85 -20.33 -11.68
CA GLU A 221 11.23 -21.48 -12.37
C GLU A 221 12.17 -22.19 -13.37
N GLN A 222 13.18 -21.51 -13.91
CA GLN A 222 14.01 -22.06 -14.99
C GLN A 222 15.43 -22.43 -14.53
N GLU A 223 15.79 -23.72 -14.65
CA GLU A 223 17.18 -24.19 -14.48
C GLU A 223 18.12 -23.59 -15.54
N ASP A 224 17.63 -23.44 -16.78
CA ASP A 224 18.29 -22.75 -17.88
C ASP A 224 17.78 -21.30 -17.97
N ARG A 225 18.60 -20.32 -17.61
CA ARG A 225 18.22 -18.89 -17.58
C ARG A 225 18.07 -18.32 -18.99
N THR A 226 16.92 -18.53 -19.62
CA THR A 226 16.63 -18.02 -20.96
C THR A 226 16.17 -16.55 -20.97
N PHE A 227 15.72 -16.03 -19.83
CA PHE A 227 15.22 -14.66 -19.63
C PHE A 227 14.13 -14.23 -20.63
N GLN A 228 13.32 -15.18 -21.13
CA GLN A 228 12.32 -14.91 -22.15
C GLN A 228 11.30 -13.85 -21.70
N LYS A 229 10.86 -13.90 -20.44
CA LYS A 229 9.92 -12.90 -19.92
C LYS A 229 10.56 -11.52 -19.87
N THR A 230 11.82 -11.43 -19.44
CA THR A 230 12.57 -10.16 -19.37
C THR A 230 12.72 -9.56 -20.77
N TYR A 231 13.06 -10.38 -21.76
CA TYR A 231 13.20 -9.94 -23.15
C TYR A 231 11.87 -9.39 -23.69
N GLN A 232 10.75 -10.11 -23.51
CA GLN A 232 9.44 -9.66 -23.95
C GLN A 232 9.01 -8.35 -23.26
N ILE A 233 9.27 -8.21 -21.96
CA ILE A 233 8.94 -7.00 -21.21
C ILE A 233 9.72 -5.79 -21.74
N LEU A 234 11.02 -5.96 -22.03
CA LEU A 234 11.84 -4.89 -22.57
C LEU A 234 11.38 -4.48 -23.99
N GLU A 235 11.01 -5.44 -24.84
CA GLU A 235 10.39 -5.14 -26.14
C GLU A 235 9.05 -4.41 -26.00
N ASP A 236 8.19 -4.83 -25.06
CA ASP A 236 6.89 -4.19 -24.80
C ASP A 236 7.03 -2.72 -24.32
N ILE A 237 8.10 -2.43 -23.58
CA ILE A 237 8.45 -1.07 -23.14
C ILE A 237 8.99 -0.23 -24.32
N GLY A 238 9.49 -0.88 -25.37
CA GLY A 238 10.06 -0.24 -26.55
C GLY A 238 11.58 -0.11 -26.50
N VAL A 239 12.28 -0.92 -25.69
CA VAL A 239 13.74 -0.98 -25.70
C VAL A 239 14.20 -1.75 -26.94
N GLU A 240 15.02 -1.11 -27.77
CA GLU A 240 15.56 -1.72 -28.99
C GLU A 240 16.89 -2.44 -28.74
N ASN A 241 17.21 -3.43 -29.58
CA ASN A 241 18.50 -4.14 -29.59
C ASN A 241 18.89 -4.79 -28.24
N VAL A 242 17.91 -5.32 -27.51
CA VAL A 242 18.11 -5.99 -26.22
C VAL A 242 19.04 -7.19 -26.34
N SER A 243 20.10 -7.23 -25.54
CA SER A 243 21.01 -8.38 -25.46
C SER A 243 20.66 -9.32 -24.30
N GLY A 244 21.16 -10.56 -24.35
CA GLY A 244 21.02 -11.49 -23.21
C GLY A 244 21.71 -10.98 -21.93
N ALA A 245 22.74 -10.14 -22.06
CA ALA A 245 23.39 -9.49 -20.92
C ALA A 245 22.49 -8.42 -20.29
N ASP A 246 21.78 -7.64 -21.11
CA ASP A 246 20.79 -6.68 -20.61
C ASP A 246 19.70 -7.39 -19.82
N CYS A 247 19.15 -8.48 -20.35
CA CYS A 247 18.14 -9.27 -19.65
C CYS A 247 18.65 -9.81 -18.30
N ALA A 248 19.88 -10.33 -18.26
CA ALA A 248 20.48 -10.84 -17.03
C ALA A 248 20.67 -9.73 -15.98
N ASN A 249 21.12 -8.54 -16.41
CA ASN A 249 21.31 -7.40 -15.53
C ASN A 249 19.99 -6.81 -15.04
N VAL A 250 18.98 -6.69 -15.91
CA VAL A 250 17.63 -6.24 -15.54
C VAL A 250 17.01 -7.19 -14.52
N ALA A 251 17.13 -8.50 -14.75
CA ALA A 251 16.65 -9.50 -13.82
C ALA A 251 17.39 -9.46 -12.47
N TYR A 252 18.70 -9.20 -12.50
CA TYR A 252 19.49 -9.00 -11.29
C TYR A 252 19.03 -7.76 -10.50
N VAL A 253 18.84 -6.61 -11.17
CA VAL A 253 18.32 -5.39 -10.55
C VAL A 253 16.94 -5.63 -9.92
N CYS A 254 16.04 -6.32 -10.63
CA CYS A 254 14.74 -6.71 -10.08
C CYS A 254 14.95 -7.50 -8.78
N SER A 255 15.74 -8.57 -8.81
CA SER A 255 15.97 -9.43 -7.63
C SER A 255 16.52 -8.67 -6.43
N LEU A 256 17.36 -7.64 -6.63
CA LEU A 256 17.90 -6.85 -5.53
C LEU A 256 16.85 -5.94 -4.87
N ILE A 257 15.86 -5.49 -5.64
CA ILE A 257 14.85 -4.52 -5.18
C ILE A 257 13.63 -5.23 -4.56
N SER A 258 13.27 -6.42 -5.03
CA SER A 258 12.10 -7.17 -4.51
C SER A 258 12.42 -8.17 -3.38
N THR A 259 13.68 -8.26 -2.94
CA THR A 259 14.10 -9.12 -1.81
C THR A 259 13.80 -8.50 -0.44
#